data_AF-A0A3S2UTP5-F1
#
_entry.id   AF-A0A3S2UTP5-F1
#
_cell.length_a   1.000
_cell.length_b   1.000
_cell.length_c   1.000
_cell.angle_alpha   90.00
_cell.angle_beta   90.00
_cell.angle_gamma   90.00
#
_symmetry.space_group_name_H-M   'P 1'
#
loop_
_entity.id
_entity.type
_entity.pdbx_description
1 polymer ?
#
loop_
_entity_poly.entity_id
_entity_poly.type
_entity_poly.pdbx_seq_one_letter_code
_entity_poly.pdbx_strand_id
1 'polypeptide(L)'
;MKRLLILSPLALLAACSSSSEQPAAWPLGLEIAQTRLQQADSTGFLAAMACGSALDISARPKEAGMDWQVAQGLTITARFGVTLVAENGSLTTAQIDAPDSPALRQPLSKGVEEMVAAAMEQRPLDKTKLGKLTCPAKPAASVAPSVSGAQASADTAVQASIDAPSPVPERAVHNWYAHGYNSQPG
;
A
#
# COMPACT_ATOMS: atom_id res chain seq x y z
N MET A 1 -12.23 43.94 51.16
CA MET A 1 -12.02 42.59 51.74
C MET A 1 -11.50 41.68 50.65
N LYS A 2 -10.31 41.11 50.85
CA LYS A 2 -9.47 40.44 49.85
C LYS A 2 -9.62 38.93 50.07
N ARG A 3 -10.19 38.18 49.13
CA ARG A 3 -10.20 36.71 49.16
C ARG A 3 -9.30 36.19 48.05
N LEU A 4 -8.03 35.97 48.42
CA LEU A 4 -7.13 35.02 47.77
C LEU A 4 -7.68 33.62 48.04
N LEU A 5 -7.94 32.85 46.99
CA LEU A 5 -7.91 31.39 47.07
C LEU A 5 -6.90 30.87 46.05
N ILE A 6 -6.10 29.96 46.59
CA ILE A 6 -4.78 29.54 46.19
C ILE A 6 -4.88 28.06 45.79
N LEU A 7 -4.07 27.69 44.80
CA LEU A 7 -3.53 26.35 44.49
C LEU A 7 -4.47 25.25 43.96
N SER A 8 -4.42 25.13 42.63
CA SER A 8 -4.50 23.86 41.90
C SER A 8 -3.35 22.92 42.29
N PRO A 9 -3.62 21.63 42.51
CA PRO A 9 -2.63 20.58 42.30
C PRO A 9 -2.87 19.87 40.96
N LEU A 10 -1.81 19.88 40.17
CA LEU A 10 -1.40 18.94 39.14
C LEU A 10 -2.32 17.70 38.94
N ALA A 11 -3.02 17.67 37.81
CA ALA A 11 -3.36 16.42 37.14
C ALA A 11 -2.25 16.11 36.12
N LEU A 12 -1.18 15.48 36.62
CA LEU A 12 -0.19 14.77 35.80
C LEU A 12 -0.57 13.29 35.85
N LEU A 13 -0.44 12.62 34.69
CA LEU A 13 -0.61 11.17 34.41
C LEU A 13 -1.95 10.78 33.77
N ALA A 14 -1.98 10.76 32.44
CA ALA A 14 -2.19 9.51 31.68
C ALA A 14 -1.89 9.71 30.18
N ALA A 15 -1.00 8.85 29.68
CA ALA A 15 -0.90 8.37 28.31
C ALA A 15 -0.75 9.40 27.16
N CYS A 16 0.46 9.43 26.62
CA CYS A 16 0.70 9.52 25.19
C CYS A 16 -0.17 8.49 24.44
N SER A 17 -1.39 8.86 24.10
CA SER A 17 -2.16 8.16 23.07
C SER A 17 -1.80 8.84 21.76
N SER A 18 -0.93 8.17 21.01
CA SER A 18 -0.66 8.39 19.59
C SER A 18 -1.90 8.90 18.90
N SER A 19 -1.78 10.00 18.16
CA SER A 19 -2.84 10.58 17.33
C SER A 19 -3.61 9.49 16.57
N SER A 20 -4.67 8.98 17.17
CA SER A 20 -5.80 8.46 16.44
C SER A 20 -6.53 9.71 15.96
N GLU A 21 -6.02 10.27 14.86
CA GLU A 21 -6.84 11.08 13.97
C GLU A 21 -8.16 10.30 13.81
N GLN A 22 -9.24 10.92 14.27
CA GLN A 22 -10.58 10.35 14.24
C GLN A 22 -10.79 9.76 12.83
N PRO A 23 -11.23 8.49 12.71
CA PRO A 23 -11.35 7.86 11.40
C PRO A 23 -12.22 8.76 10.54
N ALA A 24 -11.69 9.18 9.38
CA ALA A 24 -12.40 10.06 8.49
C ALA A 24 -13.78 9.45 8.21
N ALA A 25 -14.82 10.26 8.36
CA ALA A 25 -16.20 9.83 8.22
C ALA A 25 -16.77 10.46 6.96
N TRP A 26 -17.33 9.64 6.08
CA TRP A 26 -17.88 10.09 4.81
C TRP A 26 -19.39 9.87 4.78
N PRO A 27 -20.19 10.86 4.35
CA PRO A 27 -21.65 10.78 4.27
C PRO A 27 -22.09 9.95 3.05
N LEU A 28 -21.75 8.66 3.08
CA LEU A 28 -22.06 7.67 2.05
C LEU A 28 -22.32 6.31 2.69
N GLY A 29 -23.20 5.51 2.09
CA GLY A 29 -23.49 4.15 2.53
C GLY A 29 -22.33 3.19 2.26
N LEU A 30 -22.24 2.11 3.04
CA LEU A 30 -21.13 1.15 2.99
C LEU A 30 -20.90 0.56 1.60
N GLU A 31 -21.95 0.26 0.85
CA GLU A 31 -21.87 -0.29 -0.50
C GLU A 31 -21.21 0.70 -1.48
N ILE A 32 -21.59 1.98 -1.38
CA ILE A 32 -21.00 3.05 -2.19
C ILE A 32 -19.52 3.24 -1.79
N ALA A 33 -19.23 3.20 -0.48
CA ALA A 33 -17.88 3.27 0.06
C ALA A 33 -16.98 2.17 -0.51
N GLN A 34 -17.49 0.94 -0.46
CA GLN A 34 -16.81 -0.26 -0.94
C GLN A 34 -16.51 -0.15 -2.44
N THR A 35 -17.49 0.28 -3.23
CA THR A 35 -17.32 0.48 -4.68
C THR A 35 -16.26 1.52 -4.99
N ARG A 36 -16.28 2.66 -4.27
CA ARG A 36 -15.27 3.72 -4.43
C ARG A 36 -13.88 3.23 -4.03
N LEU A 37 -13.75 2.48 -2.94
CA LEU A 37 -12.48 1.95 -2.47
C LEU A 37 -11.88 0.92 -3.45
N GLN A 38 -12.71 0.11 -4.11
CA GLN A 38 -12.26 -0.80 -5.18
C GLN A 38 -11.70 -0.05 -6.40
N GLN A 39 -12.11 1.20 -6.60
CA GLN A 39 -11.63 2.08 -7.67
C GLN A 39 -10.46 2.97 -7.24
N ALA A 40 -9.92 2.79 -6.03
CA ALA A 40 -8.79 3.57 -5.55
C ALA A 40 -7.58 3.44 -6.50
N ASP A 41 -6.91 4.57 -6.77
CA ASP A 41 -5.73 4.63 -7.63
C ASP A 41 -4.48 4.06 -6.92
N SER A 42 -4.49 2.75 -6.72
CA SER A 42 -3.40 2.01 -6.07
C SER A 42 -2.10 2.03 -6.88
N THR A 43 -2.19 2.10 -8.21
CA THR A 43 -1.02 2.22 -9.09
C THR A 43 -0.37 3.61 -8.98
N GLY A 44 -1.16 4.68 -9.06
CA GLY A 44 -0.68 6.04 -8.86
C GLY A 44 -0.14 6.28 -7.44
N PHE A 45 -0.77 5.66 -6.45
CA PHE A 45 -0.27 5.60 -5.07
C PHE A 45 1.10 4.91 -5.00
N LEU A 46 1.24 3.69 -5.51
CA LEU A 46 2.51 2.96 -5.48
C LEU A 46 3.60 3.73 -6.24
N ALA A 47 3.29 4.32 -7.39
CA ALA A 47 4.24 5.11 -8.16
C ALA A 47 4.76 6.34 -7.39
N ALA A 48 3.92 6.95 -6.54
CA ALA A 48 4.33 8.06 -5.69
C ALA A 48 5.15 7.61 -4.47
N MET A 49 4.92 6.38 -4.00
CA MET A 49 5.56 5.81 -2.80
C MET A 49 6.82 4.99 -3.08
N ALA A 50 7.04 4.56 -4.32
CA ALA A 50 8.18 3.74 -4.70
C ALA A 50 9.51 4.51 -4.61
N CYS A 51 10.55 3.86 -4.09
CA CYS A 51 11.89 4.40 -3.96
C CYS A 51 12.79 4.13 -5.17
N GLY A 52 12.23 4.20 -6.38
CA GLY A 52 12.95 3.89 -7.62
C GLY A 52 13.12 2.38 -7.90
N SER A 53 12.59 1.53 -7.03
CA SER A 53 12.45 0.09 -7.28
C SER A 53 11.24 -0.18 -8.16
N ALA A 54 11.36 -1.17 -9.04
CA ALA A 54 10.20 -1.79 -9.68
C ALA A 54 9.41 -2.56 -8.60
N LEU A 55 8.26 -2.02 -8.22
CA LEU A 55 7.34 -2.63 -7.27
C LEU A 55 6.04 -2.94 -8.01
N ASP A 56 5.40 -4.03 -7.63
CA ASP A 56 4.07 -4.41 -8.05
C ASP A 56 3.12 -4.26 -6.88
N ILE A 57 1.91 -3.74 -7.14
CA ILE A 57 0.83 -3.69 -6.15
C ILE A 57 -0.33 -4.55 -6.64
N SER A 58 -0.86 -5.38 -5.75
CA SER A 58 -2.09 -6.12 -5.97
C SER A 58 -3.09 -5.75 -4.90
N ALA A 59 -4.36 -5.74 -5.28
CA ALA A 59 -5.47 -5.38 -4.42
C ALA A 59 -6.46 -6.55 -4.36
N ARG A 60 -6.94 -6.86 -3.17
CA ARG A 60 -7.91 -7.92 -2.91
C ARG A 60 -9.11 -7.33 -2.16
N PRO A 61 -10.31 -7.36 -2.76
CA PRO A 61 -11.53 -7.02 -2.04
C PRO A 61 -11.78 -7.99 -0.88
N LYS A 62 -12.30 -7.45 0.22
CA LYS A 62 -12.90 -8.19 1.32
C LYS A 62 -14.31 -7.67 1.59
N GLU A 63 -15.05 -8.35 2.46
CA GLU A 63 -16.48 -8.09 2.71
C GLU A 63 -16.80 -6.61 2.98
N ALA A 64 -15.99 -5.95 3.82
CA ALA A 64 -16.11 -4.52 4.11
C ALA A 64 -14.73 -3.86 4.04
N GLY A 65 -14.09 -3.91 2.89
CA GLY A 65 -12.88 -3.15 2.63
C GLY A 65 -11.99 -3.72 1.54
N MET A 66 -10.69 -3.48 1.68
CA MET A 66 -9.67 -3.89 0.72
C MET A 66 -8.38 -4.23 1.46
N ASP A 67 -7.66 -5.25 0.98
CA ASP A 67 -6.28 -5.52 1.36
C ASP A 67 -5.37 -5.32 0.15
N TRP A 68 -4.22 -4.70 0.37
CA TRP A 68 -3.19 -4.51 -0.64
C TRP A 68 -1.91 -5.22 -0.24
N GLN A 69 -1.21 -5.65 -1.27
CA GLN A 69 0.08 -6.30 -1.16
C GLN A 69 1.04 -5.68 -2.17
N VAL A 70 2.19 -5.26 -1.68
CA VAL A 70 3.29 -4.75 -2.50
C VAL A 70 4.38 -5.79 -2.56
N ALA A 71 4.86 -6.07 -3.76
CA ALA A 71 5.93 -7.03 -4.03
C ALA A 71 7.05 -6.39 -4.86
N GLN A 72 8.25 -6.94 -4.70
CA GLN A 72 9.40 -6.70 -5.57
C GLN A 72 9.82 -8.05 -6.17
N GLY A 73 9.45 -8.28 -7.43
CA GLY A 73 9.55 -9.60 -8.03
C GLY A 73 8.72 -10.62 -7.24
N LEU A 74 9.36 -11.66 -6.70
CA LEU A 74 8.68 -12.70 -5.93
C LEU A 74 8.60 -12.42 -4.41
N THR A 75 9.22 -11.33 -3.94
CA THR A 75 9.30 -11.01 -2.51
C THR A 75 8.23 -10.00 -2.14
N ILE A 76 7.44 -10.31 -1.11
CA ILE A 76 6.44 -9.40 -0.56
C ILE A 76 7.12 -8.43 0.38
N THR A 77 6.98 -7.13 0.11
CA THR A 77 7.69 -6.07 0.84
C THR A 77 6.78 -5.26 1.74
N ALA A 78 5.48 -5.19 1.45
CA ALA A 78 4.49 -4.57 2.31
C ALA A 78 3.12 -5.24 2.16
N ARG A 79 2.34 -5.18 3.24
CA ARG A 79 0.90 -5.47 3.25
C ARG A 79 0.21 -4.43 4.09
N PHE A 80 -0.94 -3.98 3.63
CA PHE A 80 -1.78 -3.04 4.37
C PHE A 80 -3.24 -3.25 3.96
N GLY A 81 -4.16 -2.85 4.82
CA GLY A 81 -5.58 -3.04 4.61
C GLY A 81 -6.40 -1.88 5.13
N VAL A 82 -7.61 -1.78 4.60
CA VAL A 82 -8.63 -0.84 5.01
C VAL A 82 -9.89 -1.62 5.28
N THR A 83 -10.50 -1.40 6.44
CA THR A 83 -11.81 -1.94 6.81
C THR A 83 -12.80 -0.80 6.93
N LEU A 84 -13.92 -0.90 6.23
CA LEU A 84 -15.00 0.07 6.25
C LEU A 84 -16.02 -0.30 7.32
N VAL A 85 -16.51 0.68 8.06
CA VAL A 85 -17.49 0.49 9.13
C VAL A 85 -18.70 1.39 8.85
N ALA A 86 -19.89 0.80 8.80
CA ALA A 86 -21.13 1.54 8.69
C ALA A 86 -21.54 2.07 10.07
N GLU A 87 -21.62 3.39 10.23
CA GLU A 87 -22.06 4.00 11.49
C GLU A 87 -23.59 4.12 11.56
N ASN A 88 -24.23 4.54 10.47
CA ASN A 88 -25.68 4.75 10.44
C ASN A 88 -26.31 4.64 9.03
N GLY A 89 -25.94 3.62 8.24
CA GLY A 89 -26.48 3.32 6.90
C GLY A 89 -26.16 4.36 5.81
N SER A 90 -25.86 5.59 6.19
CA SER A 90 -25.54 6.74 5.33
C SER A 90 -24.22 7.42 5.70
N LEU A 91 -23.53 6.89 6.72
CA LEU A 91 -22.21 7.32 7.16
C LEU A 91 -21.31 6.09 7.24
N THR A 92 -20.13 6.20 6.63
CA THR A 92 -19.10 5.17 6.65
C THR A 92 -17.80 5.76 7.19
N THR A 93 -17.12 5.01 8.06
CA THR A 93 -15.77 5.31 8.56
C THR A 93 -14.78 4.26 8.04
N ALA A 94 -13.49 4.57 8.07
CA ALA A 94 -12.43 3.63 7.67
C ALA A 94 -11.46 3.39 8.82
N GLN A 95 -11.15 2.12 9.07
CA GLN A 95 -10.05 1.66 9.90
C GLN A 95 -8.90 1.25 9.00
N ILE A 96 -7.73 1.83 9.21
CA ILE A 96 -6.55 1.61 8.38
C ILE A 96 -5.54 0.79 9.16
N ASP A 97 -5.16 -0.36 8.60
CA ASP A 97 -4.06 -1.20 9.07
C ASP A 97 -2.92 -1.10 8.05
N ALA A 98 -2.00 -0.17 8.29
CA ALA A 98 -0.90 0.12 7.37
C ALA A 98 0.43 0.10 8.13
N PRO A 99 1.00 -1.09 8.41
CA PRO A 99 2.28 -1.17 9.08
C PRO A 99 3.38 -0.55 8.24
N ASP A 100 4.33 0.12 8.90
CA ASP A 100 5.49 0.69 8.23
C ASP A 100 6.26 -0.43 7.49
N SER A 101 6.67 -0.15 6.26
CA SER A 101 7.47 -1.03 5.41
C SER A 101 8.78 -0.35 5.01
N PRO A 102 9.93 -1.01 5.19
CA PRO A 102 11.23 -0.51 4.76
C PRO A 102 11.44 -0.56 3.23
N ALA A 103 10.44 -0.95 2.44
CA ALA A 103 10.51 -0.88 0.98
C ALA A 103 9.79 0.34 0.39
N LEU A 104 8.98 1.02 1.21
CA LEU A 104 8.16 2.17 0.82
C LEU A 104 8.60 3.42 1.56
N ARG A 105 8.27 4.57 0.99
CA ARG A 105 8.42 5.87 1.69
C ARG A 105 7.53 5.86 2.93
N GLN A 106 8.07 6.28 4.07
CA GLN A 106 7.34 6.39 5.32
C GLN A 106 6.92 7.86 5.59
N PRO A 107 5.78 8.09 6.28
CA PRO A 107 4.86 7.10 6.85
C PRO A 107 3.83 6.55 5.84
N LEU A 108 3.68 5.22 5.78
CA LEU A 108 2.74 4.55 4.87
C LEU A 108 1.28 4.89 5.20
N SER A 109 0.96 4.98 6.48
CA SER A 109 -0.39 5.30 6.99
C SER A 109 -0.95 6.58 6.39
N LYS A 110 -0.19 7.69 6.38
CA LYS A 110 -0.60 8.97 5.75
C LYS A 110 -0.90 8.82 4.27
N GLY A 111 -0.11 8.02 3.57
CA GLY A 111 -0.34 7.77 2.16
C GLY A 111 -1.59 6.95 1.89
N VAL A 112 -1.86 5.94 2.72
CA VAL A 112 -3.07 5.12 2.63
C VAL A 112 -4.30 5.93 3.01
N GLU A 113 -4.23 6.76 4.05
CA GLU A 113 -5.28 7.73 4.43
C GLU A 113 -5.68 8.62 3.26
N GLU A 114 -4.69 9.20 2.57
CA GLU A 114 -4.93 10.05 1.41
C GLU A 114 -5.48 9.27 0.22
N MET A 115 -5.01 8.04 -0.02
CA MET A 115 -5.57 7.16 -1.07
C MET A 115 -7.04 6.83 -0.80
N VAL A 116 -7.40 6.51 0.44
CA VAL A 116 -8.78 6.25 0.86
C VAL A 116 -9.62 7.51 0.72
N ALA A 117 -9.16 8.65 1.22
CA ALA A 117 -9.87 9.92 1.14
C ALA A 117 -10.11 10.33 -0.33
N ALA A 118 -9.09 10.22 -1.18
CA ALA A 118 -9.20 10.50 -2.61
C ALA A 118 -10.23 9.60 -3.31
N ALA A 119 -10.25 8.30 -2.99
CA ALA A 119 -11.24 7.37 -3.50
C ALA A 119 -12.66 7.71 -3.03
N MET A 120 -12.84 7.97 -1.73
CA MET A 120 -14.14 8.32 -1.15
C MET A 120 -14.68 9.64 -1.70
N GLU A 121 -13.81 10.62 -1.96
CA GLU A 121 -14.17 11.93 -2.51
C GLU A 121 -14.19 11.94 -4.05
N GLN A 122 -13.89 10.81 -4.70
CA GLN A 122 -13.81 10.67 -6.16
C GLN A 122 -12.91 11.72 -6.82
N ARG A 123 -11.78 12.02 -6.19
CA ARG A 123 -10.80 12.98 -6.67
C ARG A 123 -9.46 12.30 -6.95
N PRO A 124 -8.58 12.95 -7.74
CA PRO A 124 -7.21 12.47 -7.90
C PRO A 124 -6.45 12.43 -6.57
N LEU A 125 -5.49 11.52 -6.47
CA LEU A 125 -4.57 11.42 -5.34
C LEU A 125 -3.73 12.70 -5.20
N ASP A 126 -3.74 13.32 -4.02
CA ASP A 126 -2.92 14.49 -3.75
C ASP A 126 -1.52 14.05 -3.28
N LYS A 127 -0.57 14.08 -4.23
CA LYS A 127 0.82 13.68 -3.98
C LYS A 127 1.52 14.57 -2.96
N THR A 128 1.03 15.78 -2.71
CA THR A 128 1.64 16.70 -1.73
C THR A 128 1.36 16.27 -0.29
N LYS A 129 0.28 15.50 -0.06
CA LYS A 129 -0.12 14.98 1.25
C LYS A 129 0.58 13.69 1.65
N LEU A 130 1.33 13.07 0.75
CA LEU A 130 2.07 11.82 1.01
C LEU A 130 3.28 11.99 1.95
N GLY A 131 3.42 13.14 2.62
CA GLY A 131 4.45 13.41 3.62
C GLY A 131 5.82 13.75 3.03
N LYS A 132 6.79 14.14 3.88
CA LYS A 132 8.19 14.27 3.46
C LYS A 132 8.80 12.88 3.35
N LEU A 133 8.81 12.40 2.12
CA LEU A 133 9.21 11.07 1.69
C LEU A 133 10.70 10.83 1.96
N THR A 134 11.03 10.06 2.99
CA THR A 134 12.38 9.47 3.13
C THR A 134 12.36 8.06 2.58
N CYS A 135 13.24 7.80 1.61
CA CYS A 135 13.53 6.44 1.23
C CYS A 135 14.43 5.83 2.31
N PRO A 136 14.11 4.62 2.81
CA PRO A 136 15.05 3.90 3.64
C PRO A 136 16.35 3.76 2.87
N ALA A 137 17.47 4.07 3.52
CA ALA A 137 18.78 3.96 2.91
C ALA A 137 18.92 2.53 2.39
N LYS A 138 19.26 2.38 1.10
CA LYS A 138 19.64 1.09 0.52
C LYS A 138 20.64 0.46 1.49
N PRO A 139 20.39 -0.74 2.03
CA PRO A 139 21.39 -1.39 2.86
C PRO A 139 22.66 -1.45 2.03
N ALA A 140 23.69 -0.74 2.47
CA ALA A 140 25.02 -0.95 1.93
C ALA A 140 25.27 -2.43 2.16
N ALA A 141 25.27 -3.22 1.10
CA ALA A 141 25.75 -4.57 1.18
C ALA A 141 27.13 -4.45 1.82
N SER A 142 27.25 -4.90 3.07
CA SER A 142 28.55 -5.08 3.68
C SER A 142 29.30 -5.97 2.71
N VAL A 143 30.22 -5.37 1.96
CA VAL A 143 31.25 -6.07 1.24
C VAL A 143 32.00 -6.83 2.31
N ALA A 144 31.63 -8.09 2.51
CA ALA A 144 32.48 -9.03 3.21
C ALA A 144 33.81 -9.01 2.43
N PRO A 145 34.95 -8.75 3.08
CA PRO A 145 36.23 -8.86 2.39
C PRO A 145 36.36 -10.29 1.89
N SER A 146 36.55 -10.42 0.57
CA SER A 146 36.90 -11.67 -0.08
C SER A 146 38.13 -12.27 0.62
N VAL A 147 37.92 -13.32 1.40
CA VAL A 147 39.03 -14.14 1.91
C VAL A 147 39.50 -14.99 0.73
N SER A 148 40.59 -14.55 0.10
CA SER A 148 41.45 -15.44 -0.68
C SER A 148 42.00 -16.50 0.28
N GLY A 149 41.45 -17.71 0.22
CA GLY A 149 41.94 -18.89 0.92
C GLY A 149 41.91 -20.08 -0.02
N ALA A 150 43.09 -20.58 -0.37
CA ALA A 150 43.34 -21.60 -1.37
C ALA A 150 42.85 -23.01 -1.00
N GLN A 151 42.43 -23.74 -2.04
CA GLN A 151 42.47 -25.19 -2.30
C GLN A 151 42.30 -26.21 -1.14
N ALA A 152 41.29 -27.07 -1.28
CA ALA A 152 41.49 -28.52 -1.29
C ALA A 152 40.41 -29.19 -2.16
N SER A 153 40.87 -30.03 -3.09
CA SER A 153 40.16 -30.80 -4.09
C SER A 153 39.41 -32.01 -3.51
N ALA A 154 38.24 -32.34 -4.08
CA ALA A 154 37.80 -33.71 -4.31
C ALA A 154 36.73 -33.75 -5.41
N ASP A 155 37.08 -34.44 -6.49
CA ASP A 155 36.24 -34.97 -7.56
C ASP A 155 34.84 -35.44 -7.12
N THR A 156 33.82 -35.12 -7.92
CA THR A 156 32.99 -36.12 -8.60
C THR A 156 32.19 -35.43 -9.70
N ALA A 157 32.53 -35.76 -10.95
CA ALA A 157 31.76 -35.44 -12.13
C ALA A 157 30.44 -36.22 -12.15
N VAL A 158 29.32 -35.52 -12.33
CA VAL A 158 28.17 -36.09 -13.04
C VAL A 158 27.80 -35.14 -14.17
N GLN A 159 28.19 -35.57 -15.36
CA GLN A 159 27.86 -35.01 -16.65
C GLN A 159 26.43 -35.43 -16.98
N ALA A 160 25.54 -34.47 -17.17
CA ALA A 160 24.30 -34.68 -17.90
C ALA A 160 24.16 -33.54 -18.92
N SER A 161 24.67 -33.80 -20.12
CA SER A 161 24.34 -33.09 -21.34
C SER A 161 22.84 -33.24 -21.63
N ILE A 162 22.12 -32.14 -21.85
CA ILE A 162 21.05 -32.09 -22.85
C ILE A 162 21.19 -30.77 -23.61
N ASP A 163 21.37 -30.95 -24.92
CA ASP A 163 21.62 -29.97 -25.95
C ASP A 163 20.28 -29.51 -26.57
N ALA A 164 20.08 -28.18 -26.60
CA ALA A 164 19.47 -27.38 -27.68
C ALA A 164 17.96 -27.56 -28.08
N PRO A 165 17.40 -26.81 -29.06
CA PRO A 165 16.57 -25.62 -28.78
C PRO A 165 15.21 -25.51 -29.54
N SER A 166 14.38 -24.53 -29.14
CA SER A 166 13.27 -23.85 -29.89
C SER A 166 11.98 -24.66 -30.22
N PRO A 167 10.83 -24.04 -30.60
CA PRO A 167 10.58 -22.64 -30.96
C PRO A 167 9.37 -21.95 -30.27
N VAL A 168 9.32 -20.62 -30.47
CA VAL A 168 8.19 -19.71 -30.26
C VAL A 168 6.95 -20.14 -31.06
N PRO A 169 5.74 -19.95 -30.52
CA PRO A 169 4.59 -19.61 -31.35
C PRO A 169 4.13 -18.17 -31.12
N GLU A 170 4.17 -17.47 -32.25
CA GLU A 170 3.54 -16.21 -32.60
C GLU A 170 2.02 -16.23 -32.35
N ARG A 171 1.45 -15.03 -32.11
CA ARG A 171 0.01 -14.65 -32.20
C ARG A 171 -0.94 -15.02 -31.05
N ALA A 172 -1.31 -13.98 -30.29
CA ALA A 172 -2.72 -13.58 -30.13
C ALA A 172 -2.81 -12.12 -29.67
N VAL A 173 -2.60 -11.18 -30.60
CA VAL A 173 -3.12 -9.81 -30.49
C VAL A 173 -4.58 -9.88 -30.97
N HIS A 174 -5.54 -9.85 -30.04
CA HIS A 174 -6.95 -9.55 -30.30
C HIS A 174 -7.36 -8.54 -29.22
N ASN A 175 -7.24 -7.24 -29.48
CA ASN A 175 -8.25 -6.41 -30.14
C ASN A 175 -9.59 -6.41 -29.37
N TRP A 176 -9.65 -5.64 -28.29
CA TRP A 176 -10.90 -5.24 -27.64
C TRP A 176 -11.07 -3.73 -27.83
N TYR A 177 -11.66 -3.35 -28.96
CA TYR A 177 -12.29 -2.06 -29.15
C TYR A 177 -13.58 -2.25 -29.95
N ALA A 178 -14.63 -1.61 -29.44
CA ALA A 178 -15.88 -1.25 -30.09
C ALA A 178 -16.85 -2.37 -30.49
N HIS A 179 -17.99 -2.42 -29.80
CA HIS A 179 -19.30 -2.30 -30.47
C HIS A 179 -20.31 -1.68 -29.50
N GLY A 180 -20.80 -0.50 -29.85
CA GLY A 180 -21.99 0.10 -29.27
C GLY A 180 -23.25 -0.43 -29.94
N TYR A 181 -24.33 -0.49 -29.17
CA TYR A 181 -25.76 -0.47 -29.55
C TYR A 181 -26.46 0.01 -28.27
N ASN A 182 -26.92 1.26 -28.14
CA ASN A 182 -28.04 1.93 -28.80
C ASN A 182 -29.34 1.12 -28.70
N SER A 183 -30.09 1.36 -27.61
CA SER A 183 -31.49 0.99 -27.46
C SER A 183 -32.25 2.19 -26.90
N GLN A 184 -32.94 2.92 -27.77
CA GLN A 184 -34.08 3.77 -27.41
C GLN A 184 -35.39 2.96 -27.54
N PRO A 185 -36.42 3.29 -26.77
CA PRO A 185 -37.62 2.48 -26.60
C PRO A 185 -38.66 2.72 -27.70
N GLY A 186 -39.38 1.64 -28.03
CA GLY A 186 -40.73 1.69 -28.61
C GLY A 186 -41.74 1.28 -27.55
#